data_AF-A0A7V9SHT5-F1
#
_entry.id   AF-A0A7V9SHT5-F1
#
_cell.length_a   1.000
_cell.length_b   1.000
_cell.length_c   1.000
_cell.angle_alpha   90.00
_cell.angle_beta   90.00
_cell.angle_gamma   90.00
#
_symmetry.space_group_name_H-M   'P 1'
#
loop_
_entity.id
_entity.type
_entity.pdbx_description
1 polymer ?
#
loop_
_entity_poly.entity_id
_entity_poly.type
_entity_poly.pdbx_seq_one_letter_code
_entity_poly.pdbx_strand_id
1 'polypeptide(L)'
;MTQSGPKVISGEVRSAAGGAVPDARIFIADGPVPFSDIAMLSDSQGRFSLSVPAEGAYTVACVAEGFAPVSAKVEVPMEKTLHIDLKSQS
;
A
#
# COMPACT_ATOMS: atom_id res chain seq x y z
N MET A 1 20.04 -3.04 20.84
CA MET A 1 18.98 -4.06 20.72
C MET A 1 17.87 -3.42 19.89
N THR A 2 17.91 -3.53 18.56
CA THR A 2 16.89 -2.94 17.69
C THR A 2 15.68 -3.87 17.70
N GLN A 3 14.57 -3.39 18.29
CA GLN A 3 13.34 -4.14 18.39
C GLN A 3 12.63 -4.16 17.03
N SER A 4 13.02 -5.09 16.15
CA SER A 4 12.40 -5.30 14.85
C SER A 4 11.13 -6.14 15.00
N GLY A 5 10.09 -5.54 15.58
CA GLY A 5 8.73 -6.07 15.49
C GLY A 5 8.13 -5.79 14.11
N PRO A 6 7.10 -6.55 13.68
CA PRO A 6 6.40 -6.31 12.42
C PRO A 6 5.89 -4.86 12.37
N LYS A 7 6.07 -4.21 11.23
CA LYS A 7 5.63 -2.83 10.98
C LYS A 7 4.38 -2.83 10.13
N VAL A 8 3.61 -1.74 10.19
CA VAL A 8 2.37 -1.62 9.42
C VAL A 8 2.47 -0.44 8.47
N ILE A 9 2.23 -0.71 7.19
CA ILE A 9 2.02 0.28 6.15
C ILE A 9 0.51 0.49 6.04
N SER A 10 0.01 1.62 6.50
CA SER A 10 -1.41 1.97 6.39
C SER A 10 -1.62 3.15 5.45
N GLY A 11 -2.78 3.19 4.83
CA GLY A 11 -3.10 4.23 3.88
C GLY A 11 -4.54 4.20 3.37
N GLU A 12 -4.81 5.09 2.43
CA GLU A 12 -6.09 5.22 1.75
C GLU A 12 -5.88 5.17 0.23
N VAL A 13 -6.72 4.41 -0.45
CA VAL A 13 -6.83 4.35 -1.90
C VAL A 13 -7.95 5.29 -2.33
N ARG A 14 -7.57 6.34 -3.05
CA ARG A 14 -8.52 7.30 -3.62
C ARG A 14 -8.36 7.36 -5.13
N SER A 15 -9.50 7.50 -5.81
CA SER A 15 -9.56 7.81 -7.23
C SER A 15 -9.20 9.28 -7.48
N ALA A 16 -8.80 9.61 -8.70
CA ALA A 16 -8.54 11.00 -9.11
C ALA A 16 -9.74 11.95 -8.94
N ALA A 17 -10.97 11.41 -8.89
CA ALA A 17 -12.18 12.17 -8.61
C ALA A 17 -12.36 12.47 -7.10
N GLY A 18 -11.44 11.99 -6.24
CA GLY A 18 -11.49 12.13 -4.77
C GLY A 18 -12.34 11.07 -4.07
N GLY A 19 -12.98 10.16 -4.82
CA GLY A 19 -13.78 9.07 -4.26
C GLY A 19 -12.90 7.93 -3.73
N ALA A 20 -13.25 7.39 -2.56
CA ALA A 20 -12.64 6.17 -2.02
C ALA A 20 -12.89 4.98 -2.97
N VAL A 21 -11.87 4.14 -3.16
CA VAL A 21 -11.97 2.94 -4.00
C VAL A 21 -11.98 1.71 -3.11
N PRO A 22 -13.15 1.08 -2.88
CA PRO A 22 -13.23 -0.20 -2.17
C PRO A 22 -12.76 -1.35 -3.05
N ASP A 23 -12.42 -2.47 -2.41
CA ASP A 23 -12.02 -3.72 -3.09
C ASP A 23 -10.81 -3.56 -4.03
N ALA A 24 -10.02 -2.49 -3.87
CA ALA A 24 -8.77 -2.31 -4.57
C ALA A 24 -7.76 -3.31 -4.01
N ARG A 25 -7.07 -4.06 -4.87
CA ARG A 25 -6.05 -5.01 -4.46
C ARG A 25 -4.72 -4.29 -4.27
N ILE A 26 -4.28 -4.22 -3.03
CA ILE A 26 -3.00 -3.65 -2.62
C ILE A 26 -2.04 -4.78 -2.28
N PHE A 27 -0.83 -4.77 -2.83
CA PHE A 27 0.20 -5.77 -2.57
C PHE A 27 1.61 -5.16 -2.59
N ILE A 28 2.55 -5.84 -1.93
CA ILE A 28 3.96 -5.44 -1.95
C ILE A 28 4.63 -6.08 -3.16
N ALA A 29 5.09 -5.25 -4.09
CA ALA A 29 5.79 -5.70 -5.30
C ALA A 29 7.31 -5.90 -5.07
N ASP A 30 7.89 -5.14 -4.14
CA ASP A 30 9.33 -5.20 -3.83
C ASP A 30 9.59 -4.68 -2.40
N GLY A 31 10.68 -5.12 -1.79
CA GLY A 31 11.08 -4.66 -0.46
C GLY A 31 12.54 -4.98 -0.11
N PRO A 32 13.02 -4.50 1.05
CA PRO A 32 14.44 -4.53 1.41
C PRO A 32 14.92 -5.91 1.87
N VAL A 33 14.01 -6.81 2.19
CA VAL A 33 14.26 -8.18 2.66
C VAL A 33 13.31 -9.14 1.96
N PRO A 34 13.61 -10.45 1.90
CA PRO A 34 12.63 -11.45 1.45
C PRO A 34 11.42 -11.51 2.40
N PHE A 35 10.21 -11.56 1.84
CA PHE A 35 8.94 -11.71 2.56
C PHE A 35 8.01 -12.65 1.77
N SER A 36 7.05 -13.26 2.47
CA SER A 36 5.94 -13.97 1.82
C SER A 36 5.03 -12.99 1.11
N ASP A 37 4.29 -13.41 0.08
CA ASP A 37 3.30 -12.54 -0.59
C ASP A 37 2.39 -11.83 0.42
N ILE A 38 2.49 -10.49 0.44
CA ILE A 38 1.68 -9.60 1.27
C ILE A 38 0.70 -8.88 0.34
N ALA A 39 -0.59 -9.20 0.48
CA ALA A 39 -1.67 -8.59 -0.27
C ALA A 39 -2.92 -8.41 0.59
N MET A 40 -3.70 -7.37 0.32
CA MET A 40 -4.98 -7.10 0.97
C MET A 40 -5.92 -6.33 0.02
N LEU A 41 -7.22 -6.33 0.32
CA LEU A 41 -8.22 -5.46 -0.32
C LEU A 41 -8.50 -4.22 0.54
N SER A 42 -8.71 -3.07 -0.09
CA SER A 42 -9.16 -1.86 0.62
C SER A 42 -10.59 -2.05 1.16
N ASP A 43 -10.88 -1.41 2.30
CA ASP A 43 -12.21 -1.40 2.88
C ASP A 43 -13.20 -0.50 2.10
N SER A 44 -14.46 -0.43 2.56
CA SER A 44 -15.50 0.41 1.96
C SER A 44 -15.14 1.91 1.90
N GLN A 45 -14.19 2.34 2.72
CA GLN A 45 -13.67 3.71 2.78
C GLN A 45 -12.33 3.86 2.04
N GLY A 46 -11.88 2.83 1.31
CA GLY A 46 -10.61 2.80 0.60
C GLY A 46 -9.38 2.61 1.50
N ARG A 47 -9.55 2.36 2.81
CA ARG A 47 -8.43 2.22 3.74
C ARG A 47 -7.80 0.84 3.65
N PHE A 48 -6.50 0.78 3.87
CA PHE A 48 -5.74 -0.46 3.94
C PHE A 48 -4.63 -0.40 5.00
N SER A 49 -4.16 -1.57 5.41
CA SER A 49 -3.08 -1.79 6.36
C SER A 49 -2.35 -3.09 6.02
N LEU A 50 -1.09 -3.00 5.61
CA LEU A 50 -0.23 -4.14 5.27
C LEU A 50 0.85 -4.29 6.34
N SER A 51 0.99 -5.50 6.89
CA SER A 51 2.06 -5.81 7.82
C SER A 51 3.33 -6.22 7.06
N VAL A 52 4.45 -5.55 7.33
CA VAL A 52 5.76 -5.84 6.73
C VAL A 52 6.75 -6.32 7.81
N PRO A 53 7.68 -7.23 7.46
CA PRO A 53 8.52 -7.88 8.46
C PRO A 53 9.68 -7.03 8.98
N ALA A 54 10.08 -6.00 8.23
CA ALA A 54 11.24 -5.16 8.54
C ALA A 54 11.02 -3.71 8.12
N GLU A 55 11.85 -2.81 8.64
CA GLU A 55 11.93 -1.42 8.19
C GLU A 55 12.68 -1.30 6.85
N GLY A 56 12.40 -0.24 6.09
CA GLY A 56 13.09 0.05 4.84
C GLY A 56 12.15 0.45 3.70
N ALA A 57 12.67 0.40 2.47
CA ALA A 57 11.95 0.85 1.29
C ALA A 57 11.14 -0.30 0.66
N TYR A 58 9.83 -0.14 0.63
CA TYR A 58 8.89 -1.07 0.00
C TYR A 58 8.25 -0.41 -1.22
N THR A 59 7.97 -1.21 -2.25
CA THR A 59 7.15 -0.80 -3.38
C THR A 59 5.77 -1.38 -3.20
N VAL A 60 4.78 -0.52 -2.98
CA VAL A 60 3.38 -0.89 -2.83
C VAL A 60 2.69 -0.69 -4.18
N ALA A 61 2.10 -1.75 -4.72
CA ALA A 61 1.30 -1.70 -5.92
C ALA A 61 -0.19 -1.82 -5.57
N CYS A 62 -1.03 -1.09 -6.31
CA CYS A 62 -2.47 -1.08 -6.15
C CYS A 62 -3.13 -1.28 -7.52
N VAL A 63 -4.08 -2.20 -7.58
CA VAL A 63 -4.86 -2.53 -8.78
C VAL A 63 -6.32 -2.60 -8.41
N ALA A 64 -7.15 -1.85 -9.12
CA ALA A 64 -8.60 -1.88 -8.98
C ALA A 64 -9.24 -2.05 -10.35
N GLU A 65 -10.40 -2.71 -10.40
CA GLU A 65 -11.13 -2.93 -11.65
C GLU A 65 -11.55 -1.59 -12.26
N GLY A 66 -11.25 -1.37 -13.54
CA GLY A 66 -11.54 -0.11 -14.23
C GLY A 66 -10.53 1.03 -13.94
N PHE A 67 -9.47 0.78 -13.16
CA PHE A 67 -8.41 1.75 -12.90
C PHE A 67 -7.06 1.24 -13.44
N ALA A 68 -6.21 2.18 -13.85
CA ALA A 68 -4.83 1.85 -14.19
C ALA A 68 -4.06 1.39 -12.93
N PRO A 69 -3.20 0.36 -13.03
CA PRO A 69 -2.36 -0.05 -11.91
C PRO A 69 -1.41 1.09 -11.53
N VAL A 70 -1.26 1.33 -10.23
CA VAL A 70 -0.29 2.29 -9.71
C VAL A 70 0.64 1.62 -8.73
N SER A 71 1.86 2.15 -8.66
CA SER A 71 2.85 1.74 -7.67
C SER A 71 3.43 2.97 -7.00
N ALA A 72 3.54 2.92 -5.67
CA ALA A 72 4.16 3.94 -4.86
C ALA A 72 5.32 3.33 -4.08
N LYS A 73 6.47 4.02 -4.10
CA LYS A 73 7.59 3.67 -3.25
C LYS A 73 7.38 4.30 -1.88
N VAL A 74 7.51 3.48 -0.86
CA VAL A 74 7.25 3.79 0.52
C VAL A 74 8.50 3.52 1.32
N GLU A 75 9.03 4.54 1.98
CA GLU A 75 10.00 4.30 3.05
C GLU A 75 9.23 4.10 4.34
N VAL A 76 9.46 2.96 4.99
CA VAL A 76 8.95 2.63 6.33
C VAL A 76 10.08 2.92 7.33
N PRO A 77 10.24 4.19 7.79
CA PRO A 77 10.79 4.45 9.10
C PRO A 77 9.75 4.07 10.15
N MET A 78 10.10 4.10 11.43
CA MET A 78 9.16 3.89 12.53
C MET A 78 7.88 4.74 12.28
N GLU A 79 6.77 4.07 11.93
CA GLU A 79 5.41 4.62 11.68
C GLU A 79 5.29 5.78 10.66
N LYS A 80 4.84 5.48 9.42
CA LYS A 80 4.36 6.50 8.49
C LYS A 80 3.12 6.04 7.72
N THR A 81 2.04 6.82 7.80
CA THR A 81 0.80 6.65 7.02
C THR A 81 1.01 7.19 5.60
N LEU A 82 0.58 6.48 4.55
CA LEU A 82 0.74 6.91 3.15
C LEU A 82 -0.59 7.10 2.44
N HIS A 83 -0.64 8.09 1.57
CA HIS A 83 -1.76 8.31 0.65
C HIS A 83 -1.39 7.80 -0.74
N ILE A 84 -2.22 6.94 -1.34
CA ILE A 84 -2.03 6.49 -2.72
C ILE A 84 -3.14 7.11 -3.58
N ASP A 85 -2.75 7.99 -4.51
CA ASP A 85 -3.63 8.61 -5.50
C ASP A 85 -3.58 7.84 -6.84
N LEU A 86 -4.71 7.25 -7.23
CA LEU A 86 -4.88 6.59 -8.53
C LEU A 86 -5.29 7.60 -9.60
N LYS A 87 -4.54 7.72 -10.71
CA LYS A 87 -4.93 8.53 -11.89
C LYS A 87 -5.48 7.66 -13.03
N SER A 88 -6.65 8.04 -13.56
CA SER A 88 -7.22 7.47 -14.78
C SER A 88 -6.56 8.10 -16.01
N GLN A 89 -6.24 7.30 -17.04
CA GLN A 89 -5.80 7.82 -18.34
C GLN A 89 -7.01 7.87 -19.28
N SER A 90 -7.18 9.04 -19.92
CA SER A 90 -8.22 9.35 -20.90
C SER A 90 -7.99 8.64 -22.23
#